data_AF-X5E4P3-F1
#
_entry.id   AF-X5E4P3-F1
#
_cell.length_a   1.000
_cell.length_b   1.000
_cell.length_c   1.000
_cell.angle_alpha   90.00
_cell.angle_beta   90.00
_cell.angle_gamma   90.00
#
_symmetry.space_group_name_H-M   'P 1'
#
loop_
_entity.id
_entity.type
_entity.pdbx_description
1 polymer ?
#
loop_
_entity_poly.entity_id
_entity_poly.type
_entity_poly.pdbx_seq_one_letter_code
_entity_poly.pdbx_strand_id
1 'polypeptide(L)'
;MKTTNNVQKAITKSLAVIISLVLISITVNAQDFWRTVMENNSFSQIAMAMTDNTEASSASADASATTDMSAYARYAAVEAEEALDVENWMLAENNFFTTVNVETEVEEALEVENWMTNESYFDGMASYFNEETEEALQVEEWMTDTNFFGVLSVDVEEETEAALEVEAWMTDAKTWNI
;
A
#
# COMPACT_ATOMS: atom_id res chain seq x y z
N MET A 1 -27.72 29.79 2.65
CA MET A 1 -26.62 29.99 3.61
C MET A 1 -27.05 29.55 5.02
N LYS A 2 -26.66 28.35 5.46
CA LYS A 2 -26.87 27.83 6.83
C LYS A 2 -25.55 27.41 7.52
N THR A 3 -24.41 27.52 6.83
CA THR A 3 -23.12 26.96 7.26
C THR A 3 -22.37 27.81 8.29
N THR A 4 -22.49 29.15 8.22
CA THR A 4 -21.81 30.06 9.16
C THR A 4 -22.27 29.86 10.60
N ASN A 5 -23.56 29.63 10.82
CA ASN A 5 -24.12 29.38 12.15
C ASN A 5 -23.64 28.03 12.72
N ASN A 6 -23.48 27.01 11.87
CA ASN A 6 -23.00 25.69 12.27
C ASN A 6 -21.50 25.68 12.61
N VAL A 7 -20.67 26.36 11.80
CA VAL A 7 -19.24 26.50 12.07
C VAL A 7 -19.01 27.32 13.35
N GLN A 8 -19.74 28.44 13.52
CA GLN A 8 -19.69 29.21 14.77
C GLN A 8 -20.10 28.37 15.98
N LYS A 9 -21.18 27.58 15.87
CA LYS A 9 -21.62 26.67 16.93
C LYS A 9 -20.59 25.57 17.23
N ALA A 10 -19.90 25.06 16.21
CA ALA A 10 -18.82 24.09 16.38
C ALA A 10 -17.60 24.70 17.09
N ILE A 11 -17.17 25.91 16.68
CA ILE A 11 -16.05 26.64 17.29
C ILE A 11 -16.36 27.00 18.75
N THR A 12 -17.57 27.47 19.05
CA THR A 12 -17.93 27.78 20.45
C THR A 12 -17.97 26.52 21.31
N LYS A 13 -18.43 25.39 20.76
CA LYS A 13 -18.43 24.12 21.47
C LYS A 13 -17.01 23.57 21.67
N SER A 14 -16.13 23.65 20.68
CA SER A 14 -14.74 23.20 20.81
C SER A 14 -13.95 24.08 21.79
N LEU A 15 -14.18 25.40 21.78
CA LEU A 15 -13.58 26.31 22.75
C LEU A 15 -14.02 25.99 24.19
N ALA A 16 -15.31 25.69 24.40
CA ALA A 16 -15.81 25.28 25.71
C ALA A 16 -15.17 23.96 26.19
N VAL A 17 -14.98 23.00 25.28
CA VAL A 17 -14.28 21.73 25.58
C VAL A 17 -12.82 21.99 25.96
N ILE A 18 -12.10 22.82 25.21
CA ILE A 18 -10.70 23.17 25.52
C ILE A 18 -10.59 23.89 26.87
N ILE A 19 -11.47 24.86 27.14
CA ILE A 19 -11.51 25.57 28.44
C ILE A 19 -11.77 24.58 29.58
N SER A 20 -12.68 23.61 29.39
CA SER A 20 -12.93 22.58 30.40
C SER A 20 -11.72 21.68 30.67
N LEU A 21 -10.98 21.32 29.61
CA LEU A 21 -9.75 20.53 29.70
C LEU A 21 -8.63 21.28 30.44
N VAL A 22 -8.51 22.59 30.22
CA VAL A 22 -7.57 23.48 30.91
C VAL A 22 -7.94 23.63 32.39
N LEU A 23 -9.23 23.80 32.72
CA LEU A 23 -9.69 23.87 34.10
C LEU A 23 -9.44 22.57 34.87
N ILE A 24 -9.61 21.41 34.23
CA ILE A 24 -9.23 20.12 34.80
C ILE A 24 -7.72 20.11 35.07
N SER A 25 -6.90 20.56 34.11
CA SER A 25 -5.43 20.57 34.21
C SER A 25 -4.85 21.44 35.33
N ILE A 26 -5.57 22.47 35.77
CA ILE A 26 -5.13 23.38 36.83
C ILE A 26 -5.42 22.81 38.23
N THR A 27 -6.29 21.81 38.35
CA THR A 27 -6.49 21.13 39.64
C THR A 27 -5.27 20.28 39.98
N VAL A 28 -4.77 20.41 41.22
CA VAL A 28 -3.54 19.73 41.70
C VAL A 28 -3.65 18.19 41.58
N ASN A 29 -4.86 17.65 41.47
CA ASN A 29 -5.15 16.22 41.31
C ASN A 29 -5.15 15.74 39.83
N ALA A 30 -5.02 16.64 38.85
CA ALA A 30 -5.03 16.28 37.42
C ALA A 30 -3.65 15.90 36.85
N GLN A 31 -2.58 15.95 37.65
CA GLN A 31 -1.28 15.41 37.26
C GLN A 31 -1.35 13.90 36.99
N ASP A 32 -2.13 13.16 37.78
CA ASP A 32 -2.31 11.72 37.58
C ASP A 32 -3.30 11.41 36.44
N PHE A 33 -4.26 12.32 36.21
CA PHE A 33 -5.21 12.21 35.10
C PHE A 33 -4.50 12.18 33.74
N TRP A 34 -3.55 13.09 33.48
CA TRP A 34 -2.78 13.08 32.23
C TRP A 34 -1.86 11.86 32.10
N ARG A 35 -1.35 11.32 33.22
CA ARG A 35 -0.58 10.07 33.23
C ARG A 35 -1.46 8.90 32.78
N THR A 36 -2.63 8.73 33.40
CA THR A 36 -3.58 7.66 33.04
C THR A 36 -4.08 7.78 31.59
N VAL A 37 -4.28 9.01 31.10
CA VAL A 37 -4.66 9.26 29.71
C VAL A 37 -3.51 8.94 28.75
N MET A 38 -2.27 9.35 29.04
CA MET A 38 -1.12 9.05 28.17
C MET A 38 -0.72 7.56 28.18
N GLU A 39 -0.84 6.88 29.32
CA GLU A 39 -0.56 5.45 29.44
C GLU A 39 -1.54 4.58 28.64
N ASN A 40 -2.81 5.02 28.51
CA ASN A 40 -3.83 4.33 27.72
C ASN A 40 -3.91 4.78 26.25
N ASN A 41 -3.05 5.70 25.79
CA ASN A 41 -3.01 6.11 24.40
C ASN A 41 -2.05 5.24 23.59
N SER A 42 -2.47 4.83 22.39
CA SER A 42 -1.68 4.00 21.46
C SER A 42 -0.44 4.71 20.88
N PHE A 43 -0.21 5.98 21.24
CA PHE A 43 0.96 6.77 20.81
C PHE A 43 2.30 6.10 21.15
N SER A 44 2.40 5.41 22.29
CA SER A 44 3.61 4.68 22.68
C SER A 44 3.94 3.52 21.72
N GLN A 45 2.91 2.83 21.21
CA GLN A 45 3.10 1.73 20.25
C GLN A 45 3.53 2.24 18.87
N ILE A 46 2.98 3.38 18.44
CA ILE A 46 3.36 4.04 17.19
C ILE A 46 4.79 4.59 17.26
N ALA A 47 5.23 5.09 18.43
CA ALA A 47 6.61 5.57 18.63
C ALA A 47 7.64 4.43 18.70
N MET A 48 7.33 3.30 19.36
CA MET A 48 8.21 2.13 19.36
C MET A 48 8.40 1.55 17.95
N ALA A 49 7.33 1.50 17.15
CA ALA A 49 7.39 1.02 15.77
C ALA A 49 8.26 1.92 14.83
N MET A 50 8.50 3.18 15.19
CA MET A 50 9.37 4.09 14.42
C MET A 50 10.83 4.14 14.91
N THR A 51 11.13 3.66 16.13
CA THR A 51 12.50 3.71 16.67
C THR A 51 13.35 2.49 16.28
N ASP A 52 12.73 1.37 15.89
CA ASP A 52 13.44 0.14 15.50
C ASP A 52 14.19 0.24 14.16
N ASN A 53 14.05 1.34 13.42
CA ASN A 53 14.77 1.55 12.15
C ASN A 53 15.95 2.53 12.24
N THR A 54 16.42 2.90 13.44
CA THR A 54 17.59 3.78 13.58
C THR A 54 18.57 3.28 14.63
N GLU A 55 19.10 2.06 14.48
CA GLU A 55 20.40 1.73 15.05
C GLU A 55 21.51 2.07 14.04
N ALA A 56 21.83 3.36 13.93
CA ALA A 56 23.14 3.80 13.49
C ALA A 56 24.14 3.53 14.63
N SER A 57 24.56 2.28 14.77
CA SER A 57 25.67 1.91 15.64
C SER A 57 26.96 2.48 15.08
N SER A 58 27.54 3.46 15.79
CA SER A 58 28.89 3.95 15.57
C SER A 58 29.90 2.86 15.94
N ALA A 59 30.11 1.89 15.05
CA ALA A 59 31.19 0.93 15.16
C ALA A 59 32.46 1.52 14.55
N SER A 60 33.47 1.73 15.39
CA SER A 60 34.83 2.05 14.97
C SER A 60 35.35 0.97 14.02
N ALA A 61 35.76 1.37 12.81
CA ALA A 61 36.39 0.51 11.84
C ALA A 61 37.80 0.10 12.31
N ASP A 62 37.91 -1.08 12.90
CA ASP A 62 39.15 -1.85 12.89
C ASP A 62 39.00 -2.96 11.85
N ALA A 63 39.47 -2.68 10.64
CA ALA A 63 39.35 -3.54 9.49
C ALA A 63 40.48 -4.59 9.49
N SER A 64 40.32 -5.63 10.30
CA SER A 64 40.96 -6.92 10.03
C SER A 64 39.95 -7.84 9.36
N ALA A 65 39.67 -7.57 8.08
CA ALA A 65 38.85 -8.45 7.24
C ALA A 65 39.64 -9.71 6.89
N THR A 66 39.66 -10.68 7.82
CA THR A 66 39.78 -12.09 7.41
C THR A 66 38.44 -12.46 6.81
N THR A 67 38.34 -12.39 5.49
CA THR A 67 37.18 -12.88 4.73
C THR A 67 37.12 -14.40 4.86
N ASP A 68 36.63 -14.88 6.00
CA ASP A 68 36.26 -16.27 6.19
C ASP A 68 34.98 -16.52 5.38
N MET A 69 35.16 -16.80 4.09
CA MET A 69 34.13 -17.27 3.16
C MET A 69 33.37 -18.49 3.73
N SER A 70 34.01 -19.22 4.65
CA SER A 70 33.48 -20.32 5.44
C SER A 70 32.30 -19.93 6.36
N ALA A 71 32.26 -18.68 6.85
CA ALA A 71 31.20 -18.21 7.76
C ALA A 71 29.85 -18.02 7.03
N TYR A 72 29.89 -17.64 5.74
CA TYR A 72 28.69 -17.46 4.92
C TYR A 72 28.17 -18.77 4.32
N ALA A 73 29.01 -19.82 4.24
CA ALA A 73 28.60 -21.13 3.75
C ALA A 73 27.49 -21.77 4.59
N ARG A 74 27.37 -21.42 5.88
CA ARG A 74 26.30 -21.89 6.77
C ARG A 74 24.93 -21.30 6.44
N TYR A 75 24.87 -20.14 5.78
CA TYR A 75 23.63 -19.52 5.31
C TYR A 75 23.23 -19.95 3.89
N ALA A 76 24.13 -20.62 3.16
CA ALA A 76 23.89 -21.16 1.82
C ALA A 76 23.41 -22.62 1.84
N ALA A 77 23.15 -23.19 3.02
CA ALA A 77 22.50 -24.49 3.12
C ALA A 77 21.10 -24.37 2.52
N VAL A 78 20.89 -25.02 1.38
CA VAL A 78 19.56 -25.18 0.80
C VAL A 78 18.80 -26.13 1.73
N GLU A 79 17.99 -25.55 2.61
CA GLU A 79 16.99 -26.28 3.38
C GLU A 79 15.96 -26.82 2.36
N ALA A 80 16.13 -28.08 1.98
CA ALA A 80 15.12 -28.79 1.20
C ALA A 80 14.02 -29.23 2.16
N GLU A 81 12.99 -28.40 2.30
CA GLU A 81 11.77 -28.81 3.00
C GLU A 81 11.11 -29.96 2.24
N GLU A 82 10.48 -30.88 3.00
CA GLU A 82 9.70 -31.97 2.40
C GLU A 82 8.62 -31.42 1.46
N ALA A 83 8.35 -32.15 0.38
CA ALA A 83 7.31 -31.76 -0.55
C ALA A 83 5.96 -31.68 0.18
N LEU A 84 5.30 -30.53 0.07
CA LEU A 84 4.04 -30.30 0.76
C LEU A 84 2.93 -31.11 0.07
N ASP A 85 2.45 -32.14 0.75
CA ASP A 85 1.37 -32.98 0.24
C ASP A 85 0.04 -32.23 0.29
N VAL A 86 -0.77 -32.42 -0.76
CA VAL A 86 -2.14 -31.86 -0.80
C VAL A 86 -3.05 -32.75 0.03
N GLU A 87 -3.51 -32.24 1.17
CA GLU A 87 -4.42 -32.95 2.06
C GLU A 87 -5.88 -32.86 1.56
N ASN A 88 -6.71 -33.87 1.84
CA ASN A 88 -8.09 -33.96 1.34
C ASN A 88 -8.97 -32.73 1.66
N TRP A 89 -8.73 -32.04 2.77
CA TRP A 89 -9.48 -30.83 3.11
C TRP A 89 -9.14 -29.65 2.20
N MET A 90 -7.95 -29.61 1.60
CA MET A 90 -7.51 -28.60 0.63
C MET A 90 -8.17 -28.78 -0.75
N LEU A 91 -8.81 -29.93 -0.97
CA LEU A 91 -9.56 -30.25 -2.18
C LEU A 91 -11.07 -30.18 -1.97
N ALA A 92 -11.53 -29.97 -0.74
CA ALA A 92 -12.95 -29.91 -0.44
C ALA A 92 -13.54 -28.60 -0.96
N GLU A 93 -14.22 -28.63 -2.10
CA GLU A 93 -14.85 -27.47 -2.74
C GLU A 93 -15.72 -26.64 -1.77
N ASN A 94 -16.41 -27.30 -0.85
CA ASN A 94 -17.25 -26.65 0.18
C ASN A 94 -16.45 -25.72 1.12
N ASN A 95 -15.13 -25.88 1.22
CA ASN A 95 -14.26 -25.01 2.02
C ASN A 95 -13.86 -23.72 1.27
N PHE A 96 -14.04 -23.67 -0.05
CA PHE A 96 -13.61 -22.55 -0.90
C PHE A 96 -14.78 -21.75 -1.46
N PHE A 97 -15.95 -22.37 -1.59
CA PHE A 97 -17.13 -21.72 -2.15
C PHE A 97 -18.16 -21.44 -1.05
N THR A 98 -18.27 -20.17 -0.66
CA THR A 98 -19.54 -19.66 -0.11
C THR A 98 -20.47 -19.46 -1.29
N THR A 99 -21.51 -20.27 -1.39
CA THR A 99 -22.51 -20.13 -2.45
C THR A 99 -23.29 -18.84 -2.19
N VAL A 100 -22.95 -17.77 -2.90
CA VAL A 100 -23.75 -16.54 -2.88
C VAL A 100 -24.99 -16.81 -3.72
N ASN A 101 -26.12 -17.01 -3.05
CA ASN A 101 -27.40 -17.17 -3.71
C ASN A 101 -27.89 -15.77 -4.12
N VAL A 102 -27.55 -15.35 -5.33
CA VAL A 102 -28.03 -14.08 -5.89
C VAL A 102 -29.43 -14.31 -6.42
N GLU A 103 -30.43 -13.98 -5.61
CA GLU A 103 -31.80 -13.93 -6.07
C GLU A 103 -31.91 -12.89 -7.19
N THR A 104 -32.56 -13.26 -8.28
CA THR A 104 -32.79 -12.35 -9.40
C THR A 104 -33.95 -11.43 -9.01
N GLU A 105 -33.67 -10.39 -8.23
CA GLU A 105 -34.65 -9.33 -8.01
C GLU A 105 -34.76 -8.49 -9.28
N VAL A 106 -35.95 -8.48 -9.88
CA VAL A 106 -36.30 -7.50 -10.91
C VAL A 106 -36.73 -6.24 -10.16
N GLU A 107 -35.76 -5.43 -9.78
CA GLU A 107 -36.03 -4.08 -9.28
C GLU A 107 -36.63 -3.23 -10.42
N GLU A 108 -37.54 -2.32 -10.08
CA GLU A 108 -38.03 -1.34 -11.06
C GLU A 108 -36.88 -0.49 -11.57
N ALA A 109 -36.95 -0.07 -12.84
CA ALA A 109 -35.93 0.77 -13.43
C ALA A 109 -35.83 2.08 -12.64
N LEU A 110 -34.67 2.31 -12.01
CA LEU A 110 -34.40 3.52 -11.24
C LEU A 110 -34.60 4.76 -12.14
N GLU A 111 -35.52 5.63 -11.72
CA GLU A 111 -35.73 6.91 -12.38
C GLU A 111 -34.70 7.94 -11.91
N VAL A 112 -34.21 8.75 -12.84
CA VAL A 112 -33.34 9.88 -12.50
C VAL A 112 -34.21 11.02 -11.98
N GLU A 113 -34.17 11.21 -10.66
CA GLU A 113 -34.89 12.29 -9.98
C GLU A 113 -34.30 13.67 -10.32
N ASN A 114 -35.15 14.71 -10.26
CA ASN A 114 -34.82 16.06 -10.74
C ASN A 114 -33.62 16.72 -10.01
N TRP A 115 -33.25 16.26 -8.82
CA TRP A 115 -32.07 16.75 -8.11
C TRP A 115 -30.77 16.16 -8.66
N MET A 116 -30.80 14.96 -9.26
CA MET A 116 -29.61 14.29 -9.80
C MET A 116 -29.10 14.94 -11.09
N THR A 117 -29.93 15.73 -11.76
CA THR A 117 -29.59 16.42 -13.03
C THR A 117 -29.50 17.93 -12.87
N ASN A 118 -29.84 18.46 -11.70
CA ASN A 118 -29.81 19.89 -11.48
C ASN A 118 -28.38 20.35 -11.16
N GLU A 119 -27.72 20.92 -12.17
CA GLU A 119 -26.36 21.45 -12.11
C GLU A 119 -26.14 22.40 -10.93
N SER A 120 -27.14 23.17 -10.49
CA SER A 120 -27.00 24.08 -9.36
C SER A 120 -26.65 23.39 -8.02
N TYR A 121 -26.88 22.08 -7.89
CA TYR A 121 -26.45 21.30 -6.72
C TYR A 121 -24.99 20.82 -6.83
N PHE A 122 -24.42 20.80 -8.03
CA PHE A 122 -23.07 20.31 -8.32
C PHE A 122 -22.08 21.45 -8.63
N ASP A 123 -22.58 22.61 -9.03
CA ASP A 123 -21.81 23.82 -9.40
C ASP A 123 -20.96 24.38 -8.24
N GLY A 124 -21.33 24.04 -7.00
CA GLY A 124 -20.60 24.44 -5.80
C GLY A 124 -19.18 23.85 -5.71
N MET A 125 -18.89 22.72 -6.39
CA MET A 125 -17.57 22.08 -6.32
C MET A 125 -16.63 22.50 -7.46
N ALA A 126 -17.18 22.86 -8.63
CA ALA A 126 -16.41 23.30 -9.79
C ALA A 126 -15.57 24.56 -9.49
N SER A 127 -16.08 25.45 -8.63
CA SER A 127 -15.35 26.64 -8.18
C SER A 127 -14.17 26.36 -7.23
N TYR A 128 -14.05 25.15 -6.65
CA TYR A 128 -12.91 24.77 -5.81
C TYR A 128 -11.79 24.08 -6.59
N PHE A 129 -12.08 23.61 -7.80
CA PHE A 129 -11.04 23.20 -8.74
C PHE A 129 -10.52 24.46 -9.42
N ASN A 130 -9.54 25.11 -8.78
CA ASN A 130 -8.58 25.86 -9.57
C ASN A 130 -7.94 24.83 -10.50
N GLU A 131 -8.18 24.97 -11.79
CA GLU A 131 -7.37 24.31 -12.80
C GLU A 131 -5.98 24.98 -12.71
N GLU A 132 -5.20 24.56 -11.72
CA GLU A 132 -3.79 24.92 -11.57
C GLU A 132 -3.13 24.43 -12.85
N THR A 133 -3.00 25.33 -13.82
CA THR A 133 -2.28 25.05 -15.05
C THR A 133 -0.81 25.15 -14.67
N GLU A 134 -0.28 24.06 -14.11
CA GLU A 134 1.15 23.92 -13.86
C GLU A 134 1.87 24.00 -15.22
N GLU A 135 3.05 24.64 -15.24
CA GLU A 135 3.86 24.62 -16.45
C GLU A 135 4.18 23.16 -16.83
N ALA A 136 4.15 22.86 -18.13
CA ALA A 136 4.49 21.54 -18.61
C ALA A 136 5.89 21.14 -18.11
N LEU A 137 6.00 19.98 -17.47
CA LEU A 137 7.25 19.48 -16.91
C LEU A 137 8.32 19.46 -18.00
N GLN A 138 9.38 20.24 -17.82
CA GLN A 138 10.50 20.28 -18.76
C GLN A 138 11.47 19.16 -18.43
N VAL A 139 11.96 18.48 -19.46
CA VAL A 139 13.04 17.49 -19.29
C VAL A 139 14.34 18.25 -19.10
N GLU A 140 14.94 18.13 -17.92
CA GLU A 140 16.22 18.77 -17.60
C GLU A 140 17.39 17.98 -18.20
N GLU A 141 18.52 18.62 -18.51
CA GLU A 141 19.64 18.00 -19.24
C GLU A 141 20.13 16.69 -18.59
N TRP A 142 20.21 16.66 -17.26
CA TRP A 142 20.63 15.49 -16.51
C TRP A 142 19.67 14.29 -16.68
N MET A 143 18.37 14.52 -16.93
CA MET A 143 17.38 13.45 -17.12
C MET A 143 17.56 12.69 -18.43
N THR A 144 18.34 13.24 -19.35
CA THR A 144 18.69 12.60 -20.63
C THR A 144 20.11 12.07 -20.67
N ASP A 145 20.94 12.44 -19.69
CA ASP A 145 22.33 12.02 -19.65
C ASP A 145 22.43 10.62 -19.02
N THR A 146 22.67 9.64 -19.88
CA THR A 146 22.83 8.22 -19.54
C THR A 146 23.97 7.96 -18.56
N ASN A 147 24.87 8.92 -18.33
CA ASN A 147 25.92 8.79 -17.33
C ASN A 147 25.39 8.90 -15.89
N PHE A 148 24.23 9.54 -15.67
CA PHE A 148 23.61 9.63 -14.34
C PHE A 148 22.76 8.41 -13.99
N PHE A 149 22.29 7.70 -15.01
CA PHE A 149 21.52 6.47 -14.85
C PHE A 149 22.50 5.33 -15.04
N GLY A 150 23.04 4.78 -13.95
CA GLY A 150 24.13 3.79 -13.90
C GLY A 150 23.86 2.43 -14.58
N VAL A 151 23.21 2.42 -15.74
CA VAL A 151 23.14 1.31 -16.68
C VAL A 151 24.56 1.08 -17.19
N LEU A 152 25.27 0.16 -16.54
CA LEU A 152 26.24 -0.65 -17.24
C LEU A 152 25.50 -1.27 -18.42
N SER A 153 26.00 -1.03 -19.63
CA SER A 153 25.51 -1.61 -20.88
C SER A 153 24.91 -2.99 -20.66
N VAL A 154 23.61 -3.13 -20.93
CA VAL A 154 22.99 -4.44 -21.10
C VAL A 154 23.39 -4.90 -22.49
N ASP A 155 24.35 -5.83 -22.54
CA ASP A 155 24.62 -6.60 -23.76
C ASP A 155 23.39 -7.46 -24.03
N VAL A 156 22.50 -6.98 -24.90
CA VAL A 156 21.42 -7.80 -25.45
C VAL A 156 22.06 -8.65 -26.53
N GLU A 157 22.42 -9.88 -26.18
CA GLU A 157 22.70 -10.88 -27.20
C GLU A 157 21.38 -11.15 -27.93
N GLU A 158 21.32 -10.80 -29.22
CA GLU A 158 20.26 -11.29 -30.11
C GLU A 158 20.46 -12.80 -30.27
N GLU A 159 19.84 -13.57 -29.39
CA GLU A 159 19.64 -15.01 -29.56
C GLU A 159 18.83 -15.22 -30.84
N THR A 160 19.51 -15.57 -31.92
CA THR A 160 18.88 -16.01 -33.17
C THR A 160 18.58 -17.49 -33.03
N GLU A 161 17.43 -17.81 -32.46
CA GLU A 161 16.93 -19.18 -32.45
C GLU A 161 16.73 -19.66 -33.90
N ALA A 162 17.17 -20.89 -34.19
CA ALA A 162 16.91 -21.52 -35.48
C ALA A 162 15.40 -21.58 -35.72
N ALA A 163 14.97 -21.34 -36.97
CA ALA A 163 13.56 -21.45 -37.34
C ALA A 163 13.02 -22.84 -36.96
N LEU A 164 11.92 -22.88 -36.20
CA LEU A 164 11.27 -24.11 -35.80
C LEU A 164 10.89 -24.93 -37.04
N GLU A 165 11.51 -26.10 -37.18
CA GLU A 165 11.14 -27.07 -38.21
C GLU A 165 9.99 -27.95 -37.69
N VAL A 166 8.97 -28.15 -38.52
CA VAL A 166 7.89 -29.08 -38.20
C VAL A 166 8.39 -30.50 -38.45
N GLU A 167 8.67 -31.21 -37.36
CA GLU A 167 9.09 -32.61 -37.44
C GLU A 167 7.90 -33.53 -37.74
N ALA A 168 8.15 -34.64 -38.43
CA ALA A 168 7.09 -35.51 -38.95
C ALA A 168 6.07 -35.98 -37.89
N TRP A 169 6.54 -36.21 -36.66
CA TRP A 169 5.69 -36.62 -35.54
C TRP A 169 4.69 -35.53 -35.11
N MET A 170 5.00 -34.25 -35.30
CA MET A 170 4.11 -33.12 -34.96
C MET A 170 2.87 -33.06 -35.85
N THR A 171 2.90 -33.78 -36.98
CA THR A 171 1.78 -33.84 -37.94
C THR A 171 1.14 -35.22 -38.07
N ASP A 172 1.70 -36.25 -37.41
CA ASP A 172 1.16 -37.59 -37.49
C ASP A 172 0.01 -37.77 -36.49
N ALA A 173 -1.23 -37.73 -36.96
CA ALA A 173 -2.43 -37.92 -36.14
C ALA A 173 -2.38 -39.18 -35.27
N LYS A 174 -1.71 -40.25 -35.73
CA LYS A 174 -1.53 -41.48 -34.93
C LYS A 174 -0.67 -41.27 -33.70
N THR A 175 0.30 -40.36 -33.76
CA THR A 175 1.16 -40.00 -32.64
C THR A 175 0.38 -39.21 -31.58
N TRP A 176 -0.65 -38.46 -31.99
CA TRP A 176 -1.46 -37.62 -31.12
C TRP A 176 -2.77 -38.27 -30.65
N ASN A 177 -3.03 -39.54 -31.01
CA ASN A 177 -4.28 -40.26 -30.73
C ASN A 177 -5.55 -39.47 -31.09
N ILE A 178 -5.48 -38.73 -32.21
CA ILE A 178 -6.59 -38.01 -32.85
C ILE A 178 -7.01 -38.68 -34.15
#